data_AF-A0A970M8D7-F1
#
_entry.id   AF-A0A970M8D7-F1
#
_cell.length_a   1.000
_cell.length_b   1.000
_cell.length_c   1.000
_cell.angle_alpha   90.00
_cell.angle_beta   90.00
_cell.angle_gamma   90.00
#
_symmetry.space_group_name_H-M   'P 1'
#
loop_
_entity.id
_entity.type
_entity.pdbx_description
1 polymer ?
#
loop_
_entity_poly.entity_id
_entity_poly.type
_entity_poly.pdbx_seq_one_letter_code
_entity_poly.pdbx_strand_id
1 'polypeptide(L)'
;MNLFVSEDTGYALLDCGDERKLERFGPWILDRPSPQAIWSKRTPQRWSEAHAFFERQESGNGEWRVHQPKCHTPWRAQFFGLQFEIRLTGFGNVGLFPEHRAHWDWLRDSIRTRAQTANAPHILNLFAYTGGASLVWRPRRSARHPRGRRQSR
;
A
#
# COMPACT_ATOMS: atom_id res chain seq x y z
N MET A 1 16.14 -11.07 -7.67
CA MET A 1 16.04 -9.72 -7.08
C MET A 1 14.65 -9.58 -6.48
N ASN A 2 14.51 -9.75 -5.16
CA ASN A 2 13.23 -9.63 -4.45
C ASN A 2 13.01 -8.15 -4.16
N LEU A 3 12.27 -7.43 -5.01
CA LEU A 3 12.15 -6.00 -4.87
C LEU A 3 11.39 -5.60 -3.60
N PHE A 4 10.33 -6.31 -3.17
CA PHE A 4 9.68 -6.06 -1.88
C PHE A 4 8.90 -7.30 -1.41
N VAL A 5 9.56 -8.20 -0.68
CA VAL A 5 8.86 -9.28 0.05
C VAL A 5 9.42 -9.33 1.47
N SER A 6 8.65 -8.82 2.43
CA SER A 6 8.81 -9.19 3.84
C SER A 6 7.57 -9.98 4.24
N GLU A 7 7.75 -11.07 5.00
CA GLU A 7 6.64 -11.96 5.39
C GLU A 7 5.55 -11.25 6.21
N ASP A 8 5.88 -10.14 6.85
CA ASP A 8 4.98 -9.31 7.67
C ASP A 8 4.22 -8.20 6.90
N THR A 9 4.35 -8.11 5.57
CA THR A 9 3.62 -7.08 4.80
C THR A 9 2.39 -7.66 4.10
N GLY A 10 1.25 -7.02 4.35
CA GLY A 10 0.05 -7.15 3.52
C GLY A 10 0.20 -6.56 2.11
N TYR A 11 1.44 -6.36 1.64
CA TYR A 11 1.76 -6.05 0.24
C TYR A 11 2.96 -6.88 -0.22
N ALA A 12 2.96 -7.30 -1.49
CA ALA A 12 4.14 -7.80 -2.18
C ALA A 12 4.05 -7.55 -3.70
N LEU A 13 5.16 -7.17 -4.33
CA LEU A 13 5.29 -7.24 -5.79
C LEU A 13 5.72 -8.66 -6.16
N LEU A 14 4.87 -9.40 -6.88
CA LEU A 14 5.07 -10.82 -7.19
C LEU A 14 5.82 -11.03 -8.51
N ASP A 15 5.48 -10.24 -9.53
CA ASP A 15 6.13 -10.24 -10.83
C ASP A 15 5.83 -8.91 -11.55
N CYS A 16 6.61 -8.59 -12.58
CA CYS A 16 6.33 -7.47 -13.48
C CYS A 16 6.98 -7.72 -14.83
N GLY A 17 6.33 -7.24 -15.88
CA GLY A 17 6.77 -7.39 -17.26
C GLY A 17 5.61 -7.27 -18.23
N ASP A 18 5.94 -7.14 -19.51
CA ASP A 18 5.03 -6.86 -20.62
C ASP A 18 4.06 -5.72 -20.29
N GLU A 19 4.61 -4.61 -19.76
CA GLU A 19 3.89 -3.39 -19.37
C GLU A 19 2.86 -3.58 -18.25
N ARG A 20 3.02 -4.63 -17.44
CA ARG A 20 2.11 -4.95 -16.34
C ARG A 20 2.87 -5.30 -15.07
N LYS A 21 2.15 -5.28 -13.94
CA LYS A 21 2.65 -5.72 -12.63
C LYS A 21 1.62 -6.59 -11.91
N LEU A 22 2.13 -7.64 -11.28
CA LEU A 22 1.38 -8.59 -10.46
C LEU A 22 1.68 -8.32 -8.99
N GLU A 23 0.67 -7.89 -8.23
CA GLU A 23 0.84 -7.38 -6.87
C GLU A 23 -0.14 -8.06 -5.91
N ARG A 24 0.33 -8.48 -4.74
CA ARG A 24 -0.52 -8.94 -3.64
C ARG A 24 -0.84 -7.77 -2.71
N PHE A 25 -2.11 -7.60 -2.37
CA PHE A 25 -2.60 -6.69 -1.34
C PHE A 25 -3.49 -7.48 -0.36
N GLY A 26 -2.96 -7.79 0.82
CA GLY A 26 -3.61 -8.66 1.79
C GLY A 26 -3.81 -10.07 1.21
N PRO A 27 -5.04 -10.58 1.14
CA PRO A 27 -5.34 -11.90 0.58
C PRO A 27 -5.45 -11.91 -0.94
N TRP A 28 -5.51 -10.75 -1.61
CA TRP A 28 -5.85 -10.67 -3.03
C TRP A 28 -4.64 -10.33 -3.90
N ILE A 29 -4.57 -10.94 -5.07
CA ILE A 29 -3.53 -10.69 -6.09
C ILE A 29 -4.17 -9.93 -7.23
N LEU A 30 -3.57 -8.82 -7.63
CA LEU A 30 -4.06 -7.90 -8.65
C LEU A 30 -3.05 -7.83 -9.79
N ASP A 31 -3.57 -7.90 -11.02
CA ASP A 31 -2.82 -7.58 -12.23
C ASP A 31 -3.18 -6.15 -12.68
N ARG A 32 -2.19 -5.26 -12.72
CA ARG A 32 -2.37 -3.85 -13.08
C ARG A 32 -1.40 -3.40 -14.18
N PRO A 33 -1.80 -2.44 -15.03
CA PRO A 33 -0.87 -1.79 -15.95
C PRO A 33 0.32 -1.14 -15.23
N SER A 34 1.50 -1.27 -15.84
CA SER A 34 2.74 -0.61 -15.45
C SER A 34 3.57 -0.36 -16.72
N PRO A 35 3.36 0.77 -17.42
CA PRO A 35 4.03 1.06 -18.70
C PRO A 35 5.56 1.05 -18.66
N GLN A 36 6.14 1.15 -17.47
CA GLN A 36 7.59 1.12 -17.25
C GLN A 36 8.16 -0.31 -17.22
N ALA A 37 7.33 -1.33 -17.05
CA ALA A 37 7.73 -2.74 -16.96
C ALA A 37 7.87 -3.37 -18.36
N ILE A 38 8.72 -2.81 -19.22
CA ILE A 38 8.85 -3.17 -20.64
C ILE A 38 9.58 -4.51 -20.90
N TRP A 39 10.15 -5.13 -19.86
CA TRP A 39 10.82 -6.43 -19.96
C TRP A 39 9.82 -7.57 -19.88
N SER A 40 10.22 -8.78 -20.28
CA SER A 40 9.34 -9.95 -20.21
C SER A 40 9.04 -10.38 -18.78
N LYS A 41 7.81 -10.87 -18.55
CA LYS A 41 7.40 -11.47 -17.28
C LYS A 41 8.35 -12.59 -16.88
N ARG A 42 8.85 -12.57 -15.65
CA ARG A 42 9.82 -13.56 -15.17
C ARG A 42 9.15 -14.86 -14.76
N THR A 43 7.90 -14.79 -14.30
CA THR A 43 7.10 -15.94 -13.86
C THR A 43 5.70 -15.91 -14.49
N PRO A 44 5.57 -16.07 -15.82
CA PRO A 44 4.29 -15.96 -16.53
C PRO A 44 3.17 -16.83 -15.95
N GLN A 45 3.51 -17.99 -15.41
CA GLN A 45 2.56 -18.96 -14.84
C GLN A 45 1.82 -18.40 -13.61
N ARG A 46 2.42 -17.46 -12.87
CA ARG A 46 1.80 -16.85 -11.68
C ARG A 46 0.68 -15.88 -12.01
N TRP A 47 0.61 -15.41 -13.26
CA TRP A 47 -0.37 -14.39 -13.64
C TRP A 47 -1.80 -14.94 -13.68
N SER A 48 -1.97 -16.25 -13.85
CA SER A 48 -3.28 -16.91 -13.69
C SER A 48 -3.76 -16.96 -12.23
N GLU A 49 -2.91 -16.64 -11.25
CA GLU A 49 -3.30 -16.51 -9.83
C GLU A 49 -3.96 -15.14 -9.54
N ALA A 50 -3.99 -14.22 -10.50
CA ALA A 50 -4.62 -12.92 -10.34
C ALA A 50 -6.12 -13.07 -10.03
N HIS A 51 -6.55 -12.46 -8.93
CA HIS A 51 -7.94 -12.47 -8.50
C HIS A 51 -8.76 -11.42 -9.25
N ALA A 52 -8.11 -10.31 -9.63
CA ALA A 52 -8.68 -9.30 -10.49
C ALA A 52 -7.58 -8.70 -11.37
N PHE A 53 -7.95 -8.31 -12.59
CA PHE A 53 -7.08 -7.58 -13.50
C PHE A 53 -7.76 -6.33 -14.04
N PHE A 54 -6.98 -5.27 -14.24
CA PHE A 54 -7.50 -4.01 -14.76
C PHE A 54 -7.22 -3.88 -16.27
N GLU A 55 -8.28 -3.66 -17.03
CA GLU A 55 -8.25 -3.36 -18.47
C GLU A 55 -8.47 -1.87 -18.65
N ARG A 56 -7.50 -1.20 -19.29
CA ARG A 56 -7.62 0.21 -19.63
C ARG A 56 -8.30 0.35 -20.99
N GLN A 57 -9.31 1.20 -21.06
CA GLN A 57 -9.98 1.56 -22.31
C GLN A 57 -9.34 2.82 -22.91
N GLU A 58 -9.48 3.01 -24.22
CA GLU A 58 -8.94 4.18 -24.94
C GLU A 58 -9.48 5.52 -24.41
N SER A 59 -10.69 5.50 -23.82
CA SER A 59 -11.34 6.67 -23.21
C SER A 59 -10.66 7.18 -21.93
N GLY A 60 -9.61 6.51 -21.44
CA GLY A 60 -8.85 6.88 -20.24
C GLY A 60 -9.38 6.24 -18.94
N ASN A 61 -10.64 5.80 -18.94
CA ASN A 61 -11.22 4.96 -17.89
C ASN A 61 -10.87 3.48 -18.13
N GLY A 62 -11.19 2.62 -17.17
CA GLY A 62 -11.03 1.18 -17.35
C GLY A 62 -11.91 0.39 -16.38
N GLU A 63 -11.87 -0.93 -16.55
CA GLU A 63 -12.70 -1.85 -15.80
C GLU A 63 -11.85 -2.91 -15.11
N TRP A 64 -12.32 -3.30 -13.92
CA TRP A 64 -11.79 -4.46 -13.22
C TRP A 64 -12.55 -5.69 -13.64
N ARG A 65 -11.82 -6.67 -14.14
CA ARG A 65 -12.32 -8.03 -14.39
C ARG A 65 -11.97 -8.87 -13.16
N VAL A 66 -12.98 -9.25 -12.39
CA VAL A 66 -12.80 -10.04 -11.17
C VAL A 66 -13.05 -11.52 -11.50
N HIS A 67 -12.02 -12.33 -11.40
CA HIS A 67 -12.09 -13.77 -11.69
C HIS A 67 -12.54 -14.60 -10.50
N GLN A 68 -12.27 -14.13 -9.28
CA GLN A 68 -12.70 -14.83 -8.07
C GLN A 68 -13.94 -14.17 -7.45
N PRO A 69 -15.09 -14.88 -7.36
CA PRO A 69 -16.33 -14.34 -6.81
C PRO A 69 -16.20 -13.80 -5.37
N LYS A 70 -15.20 -14.28 -4.61
CA LYS A 70 -14.92 -13.88 -3.23
C LYS A 70 -14.06 -12.61 -3.10
N CYS A 71 -13.48 -12.13 -4.20
CA CYS A 71 -12.67 -10.91 -4.20
C CYS A 71 -13.58 -9.68 -4.12
N HIS A 72 -14.05 -9.38 -2.91
CA HIS A 72 -14.89 -8.22 -2.63
C HIS A 72 -14.05 -6.97 -2.37
N THR A 73 -14.50 -5.83 -2.91
CA THR A 73 -13.94 -4.50 -2.67
C THR A 73 -14.94 -3.65 -1.89
N PRO A 74 -14.51 -2.87 -0.88
CA PRO A 74 -13.14 -2.72 -0.39
C PRO A 74 -12.68 -3.85 0.56
N TRP A 75 -11.38 -3.97 0.79
CA TRP A 75 -10.79 -4.82 1.85
C TRP A 75 -9.68 -4.09 2.60
N ARG A 76 -9.14 -4.70 3.66
CA ARG A 76 -8.02 -4.15 4.43
C ARG A 76 -6.72 -4.88 4.12
N ALA A 77 -5.65 -4.11 3.96
CA ALA A 77 -4.29 -4.61 3.82
C ALA A 77 -3.34 -3.90 4.79
N GLN A 78 -2.42 -4.65 5.39
CA GLN A 78 -1.39 -4.07 6.24
C GLN A 78 -0.22 -3.57 5.40
N PHE A 79 0.17 -2.32 5.61
CA PHE A 79 1.36 -1.76 5.00
C PHE A 79 2.03 -0.79 5.98
N PHE A 80 3.35 -0.88 6.11
CA PHE A 80 4.11 0.02 6.97
C PHE A 80 3.66 0.04 8.46
N GLY A 81 3.17 -1.12 8.93
CA GLY A 81 2.58 -1.29 10.26
C GLY A 81 1.18 -0.68 10.43
N LEU A 82 0.61 -0.08 9.39
CA LEU A 82 -0.72 0.54 9.37
C LEU A 82 -1.71 -0.32 8.59
N GLN A 83 -3.00 -0.12 8.84
CA GLN A 83 -4.09 -0.76 8.10
C GLN A 83 -4.62 0.23 7.05
N PHE A 84 -4.62 -0.17 5.79
CA PHE A 84 -5.14 0.60 4.67
C PHE A 84 -6.38 -0.08 4.11
N GLU A 85 -7.36 0.73 3.72
CA GLU A 85 -8.47 0.28 2.90
C GLU A 85 -8.03 0.27 1.44
N ILE A 86 -8.17 -0.89 0.79
CA ILE A 86 -7.88 -1.09 -0.62
C ILE A 86 -9.21 -1.16 -1.36
N ARG A 87 -9.34 -0.39 -2.44
CA ARG A 87 -10.56 -0.30 -3.25
C ARG A 87 -10.21 -0.36 -4.72
N LEU A 88 -10.87 -1.23 -5.47
CA LEU A 88 -10.76 -1.27 -6.93
C LEU A 88 -11.51 -0.06 -7.52
N THR A 89 -10.78 0.92 -8.06
CA THR A 89 -11.37 2.13 -8.67
C THR A 89 -11.43 2.02 -10.19
N GLY A 90 -12.30 2.79 -10.84
CA GLY A 90 -12.41 2.86 -12.31
C GLY A 90 -11.17 3.41 -13.04
N PHE A 91 -10.17 3.88 -12.30
CA PHE A 91 -8.90 4.39 -12.85
C PHE A 91 -7.74 3.39 -12.67
N GLY A 92 -7.97 2.21 -12.08
CA GLY A 92 -6.96 1.17 -11.88
C GLY A 92 -6.02 1.41 -10.68
N ASN A 93 -6.16 2.54 -9.99
CA ASN A 93 -5.52 2.75 -8.69
C ASN A 93 -6.31 2.05 -7.58
N VAL A 94 -5.62 1.74 -6.48
CA VAL A 94 -6.17 0.92 -5.38
C VAL A 94 -6.17 1.61 -4.02
N GLY A 95 -5.85 2.90 -3.97
CA GLY A 95 -5.80 3.68 -2.72
C GLY A 95 -4.47 3.61 -1.97
N LEU A 96 -3.52 2.79 -2.41
CA LEU A 96 -2.19 2.65 -1.82
C LEU A 96 -1.11 2.64 -2.92
N PHE A 97 0.01 3.31 -2.65
CA PHE A 97 1.18 3.39 -3.53
C PHE A 97 2.44 2.85 -2.83
N PRO A 98 2.63 1.52 -2.80
CA PRO A 98 3.75 0.88 -2.12
C PRO A 98 5.13 1.27 -2.68
N GLU A 99 5.20 1.73 -3.93
CA GLU A 99 6.40 2.25 -4.56
C GLU A 99 7.03 3.43 -3.79
N HIS A 100 6.23 4.18 -3.03
CA HIS A 100 6.73 5.30 -2.21
C HIS A 100 7.32 4.87 -0.88
N ARG A 101 7.43 3.56 -0.60
CA ARG A 101 7.94 3.06 0.68
C ARG A 101 9.31 3.64 1.05
N ALA A 102 10.25 3.68 0.11
CA ALA A 102 11.58 4.21 0.38
C ALA A 102 11.54 5.69 0.83
N HIS A 103 10.66 6.50 0.23
CA HIS A 103 10.46 7.89 0.65
C HIS A 103 9.83 7.97 2.05
N TRP A 104 8.91 7.06 2.36
CA TRP A 104 8.26 6.99 3.66
C TRP A 104 9.20 6.55 4.78
N ASP A 105 10.10 5.60 4.51
CA ASP A 105 11.19 5.20 5.41
C ASP A 105 12.11 6.41 5.69
N TRP A 106 12.61 7.06 4.63
CA TRP A 106 13.48 8.24 4.76
C TRP A 106 12.82 9.39 5.54
N LEU A 107 11.56 9.73 5.24
CA LEU A 107 10.84 10.78 5.95
C LEU A 107 10.66 10.45 7.44
N ARG A 108 10.27 9.21 7.76
CA ARG A 108 10.09 8.77 9.15
C ARG A 108 11.39 8.90 9.94
N ASP A 109 12.51 8.48 9.36
CA ASP A 109 13.81 8.54 10.04
C ASP A 109 14.32 9.97 10.18
N SER A 110 14.11 10.81 9.17
CA SER A 110 14.45 12.24 9.21
C SER A 110 13.68 12.97 10.32
N ILE A 111 12.37 12.69 10.44
CA ILE A 111 11.51 13.30 11.47
C ILE A 111 11.92 12.83 12.88
N ARG A 112 12.20 11.53 13.04
CA ARG A 112 12.69 10.97 14.31
C ARG A 112 14.00 11.62 14.75
N THR A 113 14.95 11.73 13.82
CA THR A 113 16.25 12.36 14.08
C THR A 113 16.10 13.82 14.48
N ARG A 114 15.24 14.58 13.78
CA ARG A 114 14.98 15.99 14.13
C ARG A 114 14.30 16.13 15.50
N ALA A 115 13.34 15.26 15.81
CA ALA A 115 12.62 15.27 17.08
C ALA A 115 13.50 14.91 18.30
N GLN A 116 14.69 14.33 18.10
CA GLN A 116 15.66 14.09 19.18
C GLN A 116 16.46 15.35 19.55
N THR A 117 16.66 16.27 18.60
CA THR A 117 17.54 17.44 18.76
C THR A 117 16.78 18.77 18.80
N ALA A 118 15.50 18.76 18.43
CA ALA A 118 14.62 19.92 18.41
C ALA A 118 13.15 19.51 18.59
N ASN A 119 12.25 20.49 18.61
CA ASN A 119 10.81 20.23 18.57
C ASN A 119 10.41 19.45 17.30
N ALA A 120 9.33 18.68 17.40
CA ALA A 120 8.78 17.95 16.27
C ALA A 120 8.44 18.93 15.13
N PRO A 121 8.85 18.64 13.88
CA PRO A 121 8.63 19.56 12.76
C PRO A 121 7.15 19.63 12.38
N HIS A 122 6.71 20.80 11.90
CA HIS A 122 5.46 20.93 11.18
C HIS A 122 5.64 20.42 9.75
N ILE A 123 4.80 19.48 9.33
CA ILE A 123 4.92 18.81 8.03
C ILE A 123 3.70 19.16 7.18
N LEU A 124 3.94 19.67 5.98
CA LEU A 124 2.94 19.92 4.95
C LEU A 124 3.04 18.83 3.88
N ASN A 125 1.94 18.12 3.63
CA ASN A 125 1.85 17.10 2.59
C ASN A 125 0.93 17.57 1.47
N LEU A 126 1.50 18.14 0.43
CA LEU A 126 0.77 18.58 -0.76
C LEU A 126 0.50 17.37 -1.67
N PHE A 127 -0.68 17.34 -2.30
CA PHE A 127 -1.10 16.23 -3.16
C PHE A 127 -1.12 14.87 -2.43
N ALA A 128 -1.60 14.88 -1.18
CA ALA A 128 -1.54 13.75 -0.25
C ALA A 128 -2.28 12.48 -0.70
N TYR A 129 -3.09 12.54 -1.76
CA TYR A 129 -3.96 11.45 -2.23
C TYR A 129 -4.82 10.90 -1.08
N THR A 130 -4.70 9.61 -0.73
CA THR A 130 -5.41 8.96 0.39
C THR A 130 -4.81 9.29 1.77
N GLY A 131 -3.76 10.13 1.82
CA GLY A 131 -3.12 10.54 3.06
C GLY A 131 -2.20 9.50 3.68
N GLY A 132 -1.82 8.44 2.93
CA GLY A 132 -1.00 7.35 3.49
C GLY A 132 0.33 7.81 4.07
N ALA A 133 1.01 8.73 3.38
CA ALA A 133 2.24 9.33 3.87
C ALA A 133 2.01 10.09 5.18
N SER A 134 0.91 10.85 5.29
CA SER A 134 0.51 11.58 6.50
C SER A 134 0.32 10.69 7.73
N LEU A 135 -0.18 9.46 7.54
CA LEU A 135 -0.36 8.49 8.62
C LEU A 135 0.97 7.88 9.07
N VAL A 136 1.90 7.69 8.14
CA VAL A 136 3.14 6.95 8.33
C VAL A 136 4.12 7.65 9.27
N TRP A 137 4.25 8.97 9.15
CA TRP A 137 5.20 9.75 9.95
C TRP A 137 4.59 10.35 11.21
N ARG A 138 3.28 10.20 11.43
CA ARG A 138 2.66 10.62 12.68
C ARG A 138 3.20 9.78 13.84
N PRO A 139 3.73 10.41 14.91
CA PRO A 139 4.10 9.68 16.11
C PRO A 139 2.89 8.93 16.63
N ARG A 140 3.00 7.61 16.80
CA ARG A 140 1.97 6.86 17.52
C ARG A 140 1.97 7.35 18.95
N ARG A 141 0.89 8.00 19.37
CA ARG A 141 0.63 8.16 20.80
C ARG A 141 0.48 6.76 21.36
N SER A 142 1.46 6.31 22.15
CA SER A 142 1.29 5.10 22.96
C SER A 142 -0.03 5.26 23.70
N ALA A 143 -0.95 4.32 23.51
CA ALA A 143 -2.20 4.32 24.25
C ALA A 143 -1.84 4.34 25.74
N ARG A 144 -1.94 5.50 26.39
CA ARG A 144 -1.90 5.57 27.85
C ARG A 144 -3.17 4.89 28.28
N HIS A 145 -3.07 3.62 28.65
CA HIS A 145 -4.15 2.94 29.34
C HIS A 145 -4.40 3.74 30.62
N PRO A 146 -5.58 4.37 30.80
CA PRO A 146 -5.88 4.98 32.08
C PRO A 146 -5.98 3.81 33.08
N ARG A 147 -4.93 3.61 33.89
CA ARG A 147 -5.06 2.78 35.08
C ARG A 147 -6.07 3.48 35.98
N GLY A 148 -7.33 3.06 35.89
CA GLY A 148 -8.35 3.43 36.83
C GLY A 148 -7.85 3.07 38.22
N ARG A 149 -7.63 4.08 39.07
CA ARG A 149 -7.47 3.88 40.51
C ARG A 149 -8.81 3.33 41.01
N ARG A 150 -8.89 2.01 41.20
CA ARG A 150 -9.74 1.42 42.23
C ARG A 150 -8.97 1.47 43.55
N GLN A 151 -9.52 2.18 44.53
CA GLN A 151 -9.45 1.97 45.98
C GLN A 151 -10.26 3.11 46.61
N SER A 152 -11.54 2.88 46.95
CA SER A 152 -12.02 2.37 48.24
C SER A 152 -11.78 3.34 49.40
N ARG A 153 -12.78 4.16 49.72
CA ARG A 153 -13.50 4.21 50.99
C ARG A 153 -14.73 5.10 50.83
#